data_AF-A0A1X0WB04-F1
#
_entry.id   AF-A0A1X0WB04-F1
#
_cell.length_a   1.000
_cell.length_b   1.000
_cell.length_c   1.000
_cell.angle_alpha   90.00
_cell.angle_beta   90.00
_cell.angle_gamma   90.00
#
_symmetry.space_group_name_H-M   'P 1'
#
loop_
_entity.id
_entity.type
_entity.pdbx_description
1 polymer ?
#
loop_
_entity_poly.entity_id
_entity_poly.type
_entity_poly.pdbx_seq_one_letter_code
_entity_poly.pdbx_strand_id
1 'polypeptide(L)'
;MSGIFDLNFGPGGAIPLREPKYFEVSDFYKEKDKTDQHEAMASLMAKISGQSRKEIAQLPIKVFREGHAFLLEYLNYWPTVEQDDSYIIQLDNVITSLNGVEGWNEVALREPVFSEFSQFNAEAKKTSDQDAMGLLMSLISGVNRIAITKMPISKYREGSAYLMGFLTYFPKSKDGGTESPS
;
A
#
# COMPACT_ATOMS: atom_id res chain seq x y z
N MET A 1 -14.07 11.55 -14.18
CA MET A 1 -13.01 12.55 -13.98
C MET A 1 -13.36 13.83 -14.71
N SER A 2 -13.05 15.00 -14.12
CA SER A 2 -13.32 16.31 -14.71
C SER A 2 -12.30 16.60 -15.83
N GLY A 3 -12.65 17.47 -16.79
CA GLY A 3 -11.67 17.93 -17.78
C GLY A 3 -10.46 18.66 -17.18
N ILE A 4 -10.59 19.17 -15.93
CA ILE A 4 -9.48 19.75 -15.19
C ILE A 4 -8.47 18.67 -14.81
N PHE A 5 -8.93 17.50 -14.39
CA PHE A 5 -8.03 16.40 -14.02
C PHE A 5 -7.20 15.95 -15.23
N ASP A 6 -7.85 15.60 -16.35
CA ASP A 6 -7.16 15.04 -17.50
C ASP A 6 -6.08 15.99 -18.07
N LEU A 7 -6.36 17.29 -18.07
CA LEU A 7 -5.41 18.32 -18.53
C LEU A 7 -4.18 18.48 -17.62
N ASN A 8 -4.32 18.21 -16.32
CA ASN A 8 -3.26 18.47 -15.34
C ASN A 8 -2.56 17.20 -14.86
N PHE A 9 -3.31 16.15 -14.55
CA PHE A 9 -2.85 14.96 -13.86
C PHE A 9 -2.96 13.67 -14.68
N GLY A 10 -3.62 13.69 -15.84
CA GLY A 10 -3.66 12.54 -16.75
C GLY A 10 -2.27 12.20 -17.33
N PRO A 11 -2.14 11.10 -18.10
CA PRO A 11 -0.86 10.64 -18.66
C PRO A 11 -0.10 11.67 -19.51
N GLY A 12 -0.82 12.65 -20.10
CA GLY A 12 -0.24 13.76 -20.86
C GLY A 12 -0.28 15.11 -20.13
N GLY A 13 -0.71 15.14 -18.87
CA GLY A 13 -0.80 16.35 -18.06
C GLY A 13 0.56 16.84 -17.57
N ALA A 14 0.63 18.10 -17.15
CA ALA A 14 1.88 18.70 -16.66
C ALA A 14 2.39 18.08 -15.34
N ILE A 15 1.48 17.48 -14.55
CA ILE A 15 1.74 16.91 -13.23
C ILE A 15 1.14 15.50 -13.22
N PRO A 16 1.67 14.57 -14.02
CA PRO A 16 1.03 13.27 -14.18
C PRO A 16 0.94 12.56 -12.82
N LEU A 17 -0.28 12.15 -12.45
CA LEU A 17 -0.50 11.31 -11.29
C LEU A 17 -0.81 9.89 -11.74
N ARG A 18 -0.46 8.96 -10.86
CA ARG A 18 -0.77 7.53 -10.99
C ARG A 18 -1.17 7.02 -9.61
N GLU A 19 -1.64 5.78 -9.58
CA GLU A 19 -1.74 5.06 -8.32
C GLU A 19 -0.40 5.14 -7.54
N PRO A 20 -0.45 5.51 -6.24
CA PRO A 20 0.71 5.47 -5.37
C PRO A 20 1.25 4.06 -5.16
N LYS A 21 2.56 3.93 -5.04
CA LYS A 21 3.19 2.72 -4.53
C LYS A 21 3.11 2.67 -3.00
N TYR A 22 3.18 1.48 -2.40
CA TYR A 22 3.10 1.33 -0.95
C TYR A 22 4.09 2.24 -0.20
N PHE A 23 5.36 2.30 -0.62
CA PHE A 23 6.35 3.15 0.05
C PHE A 23 6.03 4.65 -0.04
N GLU A 24 5.33 5.10 -1.09
CA GLU A 24 4.88 6.48 -1.25
C GLU A 24 3.74 6.79 -0.26
N VAL A 25 2.84 5.84 -0.05
CA VAL A 25 1.76 5.94 0.94
C VAL A 25 2.27 5.86 2.37
N SER A 26 3.24 4.98 2.65
CA SER A 26 3.90 4.90 3.96
C SER A 26 4.56 6.25 4.31
N ASP A 27 5.27 6.86 3.37
CA ASP A 27 5.88 8.18 3.58
C ASP A 27 4.82 9.29 3.74
N PHE A 28 3.70 9.21 3.02
CA PHE A 28 2.57 10.13 3.22
C PHE A 28 2.04 10.10 4.64
N TYR A 29 1.83 8.91 5.23
CA TYR A 29 1.34 8.82 6.62
C TYR A 29 2.37 9.33 7.62
N LYS A 30 3.66 9.03 7.43
CA LYS A 30 4.74 9.59 8.25
C LYS A 30 4.83 11.11 8.18
N GLU A 31 4.51 11.68 7.02
CA GLU A 31 4.49 13.14 6.83
C GLU A 31 3.23 13.77 7.43
N LYS A 32 2.08 13.10 7.30
CA LYS A 32 0.80 13.51 7.90
C LYS A 32 0.86 13.52 9.43
N ASP A 33 1.70 12.69 10.05
CA ASP A 33 1.91 12.73 11.51
C ASP A 33 2.71 13.96 11.96
N LYS A 34 3.43 14.62 11.04
CA LYS A 34 4.29 15.78 11.32
C LYS A 34 3.69 17.11 10.86
N THR A 35 2.77 17.06 9.89
CA THR A 35 2.22 18.22 9.17
C THR A 35 0.70 18.06 9.02
N ASP A 36 0.01 19.04 8.43
CA ASP A 36 -1.40 18.83 8.09
C ASP A 36 -1.57 17.96 6.84
N GLN A 37 -2.79 17.47 6.62
CA GLN A 37 -3.10 16.56 5.53
C GLN A 37 -2.89 17.16 4.13
N HIS A 38 -3.08 18.47 3.94
CA HIS A 38 -2.86 19.11 2.66
C HIS A 38 -1.38 19.22 2.34
N GLU A 39 -0.55 19.51 3.35
CA GLU A 39 0.91 19.50 3.22
C GLU A 39 1.43 18.09 2.91
N ALA A 40 0.98 17.06 3.62
CA ALA A 40 1.33 15.68 3.30
C ALA A 40 0.87 15.28 1.88
N MET A 41 -0.31 15.73 1.45
CA MET A 41 -0.82 15.48 0.10
C MET A 41 0.02 16.14 -0.98
N ALA A 42 0.46 17.39 -0.77
CA ALA A 42 1.36 18.07 -1.69
C ALA A 42 2.71 17.35 -1.81
N SER A 43 3.22 16.74 -0.72
CA SER A 43 4.41 15.88 -0.76
C SER A 43 4.17 14.62 -1.59
N LEU A 44 3.03 13.97 -1.41
CA LEU A 44 2.68 12.78 -2.17
C LEU A 44 2.54 13.08 -3.67
N MET A 45 1.85 14.16 -4.04
CA MET A 45 1.73 14.61 -5.43
C MET A 45 3.09 14.87 -6.05
N ALA A 46 3.94 15.66 -5.39
CA ALA A 46 5.30 15.96 -5.85
C ALA A 46 6.11 14.68 -6.10
N LYS A 47 6.04 13.73 -5.16
CA LYS A 47 6.76 12.47 -5.25
C LYS A 47 6.29 11.60 -6.41
N ILE A 48 4.98 11.50 -6.62
CA ILE A 48 4.39 10.68 -7.69
C ILE A 48 4.68 11.28 -9.07
N SER A 49 4.51 12.59 -9.21
CA SER A 49 4.64 13.29 -10.50
C SER A 49 6.07 13.65 -10.88
N GLY A 50 7.01 13.52 -9.93
CA GLY A 50 8.40 13.98 -10.10
C GLY A 50 8.56 15.51 -10.10
N GLN A 51 7.51 16.25 -9.72
CA GLN A 51 7.53 17.71 -9.65
C GLN A 51 8.06 18.17 -8.29
N SER A 52 8.57 19.40 -8.20
CA SER A 52 8.99 19.98 -6.94
C SER A 52 7.80 20.38 -6.05
N ARG A 53 8.02 20.39 -4.73
CA ARG A 53 7.05 20.94 -3.76
C ARG A 53 6.63 22.38 -4.08
N LYS A 54 7.54 23.17 -4.64
CA LYS A 54 7.27 24.56 -5.02
C LYS A 54 6.28 24.61 -6.19
N GLU A 55 6.43 23.76 -7.19
CA GLU A 55 5.51 23.68 -8.33
C GLU A 55 4.11 23.25 -7.89
N ILE A 56 4.00 22.24 -7.02
CA ILE A 56 2.71 21.82 -6.45
C ILE A 56 2.05 22.95 -5.66
N ALA A 57 2.83 23.71 -4.86
CA ALA A 57 2.32 24.81 -4.04
C ALA A 57 1.82 26.01 -4.86
N GLN A 58 2.18 26.12 -6.15
CA GLN A 58 1.68 27.17 -7.04
C GLN A 58 0.40 26.77 -7.80
N LEU A 59 -0.12 25.56 -7.59
CA LEU A 59 -1.32 25.13 -8.28
C LEU A 59 -2.55 25.93 -7.85
N PRO A 60 -3.45 26.28 -8.79
CA PRO A 60 -4.76 26.78 -8.43
C PRO A 60 -5.49 25.79 -7.52
N ILE A 61 -6.17 26.26 -6.48
CA ILE A 61 -6.76 25.39 -5.44
C ILE A 61 -7.74 24.35 -6.01
N LYS A 62 -8.47 24.68 -7.09
CA LYS A 62 -9.35 23.71 -7.76
C LYS A 62 -8.56 22.57 -8.40
N VAL A 63 -7.44 22.88 -9.05
CA VAL A 63 -6.55 21.90 -9.66
C VAL A 63 -5.94 21.02 -8.57
N PHE A 64 -5.38 21.62 -7.51
CA PHE A 64 -4.86 20.86 -6.37
C PHE A 64 -5.90 19.88 -5.79
N ARG A 65 -7.14 20.32 -5.60
CA ARG A 65 -8.22 19.48 -5.05
C ARG A 65 -8.62 18.31 -5.95
N GLU A 66 -8.52 18.43 -7.27
CA GLU A 66 -8.76 17.29 -8.18
C GLU A 66 -7.67 16.22 -8.01
N GLY A 67 -6.39 16.61 -7.92
CA GLY A 67 -5.30 15.68 -7.62
C GLY A 67 -5.42 15.06 -6.23
N HIS A 68 -5.80 15.86 -5.24
CA HIS A 68 -6.09 15.40 -3.87
C HIS A 68 -7.22 14.36 -3.86
N ALA A 69 -8.33 14.63 -4.54
CA ALA A 69 -9.47 13.71 -4.62
C ALA A 69 -9.06 12.36 -5.24
N PHE A 70 -8.34 12.39 -6.36
CA PHE A 70 -7.81 11.19 -7.02
C PHE A 70 -6.93 10.35 -6.08
N LEU A 71 -5.98 10.96 -5.37
CA LEU A 71 -5.11 10.23 -4.45
C LEU A 71 -5.86 9.69 -3.22
N LEU A 72 -6.90 10.38 -2.75
CA LEU A 72 -7.74 9.91 -1.65
C LEU A 72 -8.50 8.62 -1.97
N GLU A 73 -8.88 8.40 -3.24
CA GLU A 73 -9.51 7.13 -3.64
C GLU A 73 -8.60 5.95 -3.30
N TYR A 74 -7.30 6.05 -3.63
CA TYR A 74 -6.33 5.02 -3.30
C TYR A 74 -5.98 4.99 -1.81
N LEU A 75 -5.85 6.15 -1.15
CA LEU A 75 -5.51 6.18 0.28
C LEU A 75 -6.61 5.58 1.16
N ASN A 76 -7.88 5.67 0.74
CA ASN A 76 -9.04 5.14 1.46
C ASN A 76 -9.47 3.74 0.99
N TYR A 77 -8.93 3.23 -0.11
CA TYR A 77 -9.29 1.92 -0.65
C TYR A 77 -8.93 0.76 0.31
N TRP A 78 -9.90 -0.04 0.74
CA TRP A 78 -9.63 -1.26 1.51
C TRP A 78 -10.35 -2.45 0.87
N PRO A 79 -9.62 -3.42 0.29
CA PRO A 79 -10.25 -4.53 -0.41
C PRO A 79 -10.86 -5.55 0.56
N THR A 80 -11.91 -6.22 0.09
CA THR A 80 -12.37 -7.49 0.67
C THR A 80 -11.84 -8.59 -0.22
N VAL A 81 -11.10 -9.54 0.35
CA VAL A 81 -10.48 -10.66 -0.38
C VAL A 81 -10.98 -11.97 0.22
N GLU A 82 -11.39 -12.90 -0.63
CA GLU A 82 -11.78 -14.25 -0.21
C GLU A 82 -10.55 -15.02 0.28
N GLN A 83 -10.73 -15.79 1.35
CA GLN A 83 -9.65 -16.57 1.96
C GLN A 83 -9.65 -17.98 1.37
N ASP A 84 -8.89 -18.15 0.30
CA ASP A 84 -8.57 -19.45 -0.28
C ASP A 84 -7.18 -19.93 0.19
N ASP A 85 -6.85 -21.20 -0.06
CA ASP A 85 -5.55 -21.81 0.28
C ASP A 85 -4.35 -21.09 -0.37
N SER A 86 -4.59 -20.38 -1.47
CA SER A 86 -3.60 -19.57 -2.18
C SER A 86 -4.23 -18.35 -2.83
N TYR A 87 -3.44 -17.29 -3.00
CA TYR A 87 -3.86 -16.06 -3.66
C TYR A 87 -2.72 -15.49 -4.49
N ILE A 88 -2.96 -15.23 -5.78
CA ILE A 88 -1.96 -14.67 -6.70
C ILE A 88 -2.32 -13.22 -7.02
N ILE A 89 -1.44 -12.32 -6.60
CA ILE A 89 -1.54 -10.89 -6.92
C ILE A 89 -0.86 -10.67 -8.27
N GLN A 90 -1.65 -10.41 -9.30
CA GLN A 90 -1.15 -10.02 -10.62
C GLN A 90 -0.72 -8.54 -10.60
N LEU A 91 0.48 -8.26 -11.13
CA LEU A 91 1.03 -6.90 -11.21
C LEU A 91 1.01 -6.40 -12.65
N ASP A 92 0.41 -5.24 -12.87
CA ASP A 92 0.39 -4.60 -14.20
C ASP A 92 1.78 -4.15 -14.66
N ASN A 93 2.71 -3.98 -13.70
CA ASN A 93 4.09 -3.58 -13.96
C ASN A 93 5.06 -4.39 -13.10
N VAL A 94 6.20 -4.76 -13.69
CA VAL A 94 7.29 -5.46 -12.99
C VAL A 94 7.74 -4.64 -11.77
N ILE A 95 7.70 -5.25 -10.58
CA ILE A 95 8.42 -4.72 -9.40
C ILE A 95 9.82 -5.30 -9.39
N THR A 96 10.80 -4.53 -8.94
CA THR A 96 12.21 -4.94 -8.99
C THR A 96 12.92 -4.74 -7.66
N SER A 97 14.01 -5.49 -7.47
CA SER A 97 14.92 -5.32 -6.34
C SER A 97 15.58 -3.93 -6.36
N LEU A 98 16.36 -3.59 -5.32
CA LEU A 98 17.00 -2.28 -5.24
C LEU A 98 17.93 -2.00 -6.44
N ASN A 99 18.67 -3.01 -6.90
CA ASN A 99 19.61 -2.91 -8.02
C ASN A 99 18.98 -3.23 -9.38
N GLY A 100 17.68 -3.55 -9.42
CA GLY A 100 16.98 -3.88 -10.65
C GLY A 100 17.32 -5.24 -11.27
N VAL A 101 18.12 -6.08 -10.59
CA VAL A 101 18.58 -7.37 -11.12
C VAL A 101 17.45 -8.41 -11.12
N GLU A 102 16.61 -8.39 -10.09
CA GLU A 102 15.47 -9.29 -9.96
C GLU A 102 14.18 -8.53 -10.24
N GLY A 103 13.25 -9.17 -10.95
CA GLY A 103 11.97 -8.62 -11.33
C GLY A 103 10.85 -9.64 -11.15
N TRP A 104 9.69 -9.16 -10.70
CA TRP A 104 8.50 -9.98 -10.45
C TRP A 104 7.28 -9.34 -11.10
N ASN A 105 6.47 -10.17 -11.79
CA ASN A 105 5.20 -9.78 -12.39
C ASN A 105 3.99 -10.23 -11.55
N GLU A 106 4.22 -11.04 -10.54
CA GLU A 106 3.18 -11.53 -9.64
C GLU A 106 3.77 -11.77 -8.25
N VAL A 107 2.87 -11.80 -7.25
CA VAL A 107 3.19 -12.17 -5.88
C VAL A 107 2.23 -13.30 -5.48
N ALA A 108 2.76 -14.51 -5.36
CA ALA A 108 2.00 -15.68 -4.93
C ALA A 108 2.02 -15.76 -3.39
N LEU A 109 0.84 -15.81 -2.78
CA LEU A 109 0.63 -15.94 -1.35
C LEU A 109 -0.10 -17.25 -1.03
N ARG A 110 0.11 -17.74 0.19
CA ARG A 110 -0.57 -18.88 0.81
C ARG A 110 -0.81 -18.57 2.29
N GLU A 111 -1.54 -19.43 2.97
CA GLU A 111 -1.62 -19.39 4.44
C GLU A 111 -0.20 -19.36 5.07
N PRO A 112 0.06 -18.41 5.99
CA PRO A 112 1.35 -18.33 6.69
C PRO A 112 1.53 -19.52 7.64
N VAL A 113 2.73 -20.08 7.69
CA VAL A 113 3.08 -21.04 8.74
C VAL A 113 3.46 -20.33 10.05
N PHE A 114 3.44 -21.06 11.16
CA PHE A 114 3.71 -20.47 12.48
C PHE A 114 5.06 -19.73 12.58
N SER A 115 6.12 -20.22 11.93
CA SER A 115 7.43 -19.55 11.93
C SER A 115 7.41 -18.21 11.19
N GLU A 116 6.60 -18.07 10.13
CA GLU A 116 6.38 -16.82 9.40
C GLU A 116 5.55 -15.85 10.24
N PHE A 117 4.48 -16.36 10.88
CA PHE A 117 3.67 -15.57 11.82
C PHE A 117 4.48 -15.07 13.03
N SER A 118 5.37 -15.89 13.58
CA SER A 118 6.25 -15.50 14.67
C SER A 118 7.21 -14.37 14.24
N GLN A 119 7.71 -14.40 13.01
CA GLN A 119 8.55 -13.34 12.46
C GLN A 119 7.75 -12.06 12.23
N PHE A 120 6.53 -12.17 11.71
CA PHE A 120 5.59 -11.05 11.59
C PHE A 120 5.37 -10.35 12.95
N ASN A 121 5.01 -11.12 14.00
CA ASN A 121 4.77 -10.54 15.33
C ASN A 121 6.02 -9.88 15.92
N ALA A 122 7.20 -10.45 15.68
CA ALA A 122 8.46 -9.86 16.14
C ALA A 122 8.79 -8.55 15.41
N GLU A 123 8.45 -8.44 14.13
CA GLU A 123 8.64 -7.23 13.32
C GLU A 123 7.60 -6.14 13.67
N ALA A 124 6.34 -6.52 13.87
CA ALA A 124 5.26 -5.60 14.25
C ALA A 124 5.55 -4.88 15.57
N LYS A 125 6.16 -5.58 16.54
CA LYS A 125 6.62 -4.98 17.82
C LYS A 125 7.74 -3.95 17.66
N LYS A 126 8.49 -3.98 16.56
CA LYS A 126 9.66 -3.10 16.33
C LYS A 126 9.34 -1.95 15.38
N THR A 127 8.35 -2.13 14.52
CA THR A 127 8.08 -1.25 13.37
C THR A 127 6.60 -0.85 13.35
N SER A 128 5.92 -1.06 12.23
CA SER A 128 4.48 -0.87 12.07
C SER A 128 3.86 -2.16 11.53
N ASP A 129 2.57 -2.38 11.78
CA ASP A 129 1.85 -3.56 11.25
C ASP A 129 1.93 -3.63 9.72
N GLN A 130 1.95 -2.47 9.05
CA GLN A 130 2.12 -2.38 7.61
C GLN A 130 3.53 -2.86 7.20
N ASP A 131 4.59 -2.37 7.83
CA ASP A 131 5.94 -2.82 7.48
C ASP A 131 6.17 -4.30 7.81
N ALA A 132 5.52 -4.82 8.87
CA ALA A 132 5.50 -6.23 9.21
C ALA A 132 4.73 -7.07 8.18
N MET A 133 3.61 -6.58 7.66
CA MET A 133 2.87 -7.23 6.57
C MET A 133 3.73 -7.33 5.30
N GLY A 134 4.52 -6.29 4.99
CA GLY A 134 5.48 -6.33 3.88
C GLY A 134 6.57 -7.38 4.06
N LEU A 135 7.01 -7.64 5.30
CA LEU A 135 7.89 -8.76 5.62
C LEU A 135 7.17 -10.09 5.39
N LEU A 136 5.95 -10.25 5.88
CA LEU A 136 5.19 -11.50 5.77
C LEU A 136 4.97 -11.89 4.30
N MET A 137 4.56 -10.93 3.46
CA MET A 137 4.45 -11.16 2.01
C MET A 137 5.77 -11.62 1.39
N SER A 138 6.89 -11.01 1.78
CA SER A 138 8.23 -11.37 1.29
C SER A 138 8.61 -12.80 1.70
N LEU A 139 8.35 -13.19 2.95
CA LEU A 139 8.64 -14.53 3.46
C LEU A 139 7.84 -15.61 2.71
N ILE A 140 6.55 -15.37 2.48
CA ILE A 140 5.65 -16.34 1.86
C ILE A 140 5.91 -16.48 0.36
N SER A 141 6.06 -15.35 -0.34
CA SER A 141 6.19 -15.33 -1.81
C SER A 141 7.61 -15.55 -2.31
N GLY A 142 8.62 -15.36 -1.45
CA GLY A 142 10.03 -15.29 -1.86
C GLY A 142 10.40 -14.00 -2.61
N VAL A 143 9.46 -13.08 -2.82
CA VAL A 143 9.73 -11.77 -3.44
C VAL A 143 10.55 -10.92 -2.47
N ASN A 144 11.54 -10.21 -2.99
CA ASN A 144 12.37 -9.33 -2.17
C ASN A 144 11.55 -8.24 -1.46
N ARG A 145 11.80 -8.01 -0.16
CA ARG A 145 11.07 -7.02 0.64
C ARG A 145 11.07 -5.61 0.04
N ILE A 146 12.17 -5.17 -0.57
CA ILE A 146 12.26 -3.86 -1.25
C ILE A 146 11.41 -3.84 -2.52
N ALA A 147 11.23 -4.96 -3.21
CA ALA A 147 10.33 -5.04 -4.35
C ALA A 147 8.85 -4.98 -3.90
N ILE A 148 8.50 -5.67 -2.81
CA ILE A 148 7.15 -5.60 -2.20
C ILE A 148 6.75 -4.15 -1.90
N THR A 149 7.66 -3.33 -1.37
CA THR A 149 7.31 -1.93 -1.06
C THR A 149 7.04 -1.06 -2.30
N LYS A 150 7.49 -1.50 -3.49
CA LYS A 150 7.25 -0.84 -4.78
C LYS A 150 5.94 -1.27 -5.45
N MET A 151 5.18 -2.19 -4.87
CA MET A 151 3.85 -2.55 -5.37
C MET A 151 2.91 -1.34 -5.37
N PRO A 152 1.96 -1.26 -6.33
CA PRO A 152 0.81 -0.37 -6.22
C PRO A 152 0.08 -0.61 -4.89
N ILE A 153 -0.41 0.46 -4.24
CA ILE A 153 -1.02 0.37 -2.92
C ILE A 153 -2.25 -0.54 -2.91
N SER A 154 -3.05 -0.57 -3.96
CA SER A 154 -4.22 -1.46 -4.10
C SER A 154 -3.80 -2.91 -4.00
N LYS A 155 -2.79 -3.32 -4.77
CA LYS A 155 -2.21 -4.67 -4.79
C LYS A 155 -1.56 -5.04 -3.46
N TYR A 156 -0.86 -4.10 -2.85
CA TYR A 156 -0.33 -4.29 -1.51
C TYR A 156 -1.44 -4.53 -0.47
N ARG A 157 -2.55 -3.78 -0.57
CA ARG A 157 -3.69 -3.94 0.34
C ARG A 157 -4.48 -5.22 0.09
N GLU A 158 -4.57 -5.69 -1.16
CA GLU A 158 -5.15 -7.01 -1.49
C GLU A 158 -4.39 -8.11 -0.76
N GLY A 159 -3.05 -8.14 -0.88
CA GLY A 159 -2.24 -9.11 -0.14
C GLY A 159 -2.36 -8.97 1.38
N SER A 160 -2.48 -7.73 1.87
CA SER A 160 -2.62 -7.46 3.31
C SER A 160 -3.95 -8.00 3.83
N ALA A 161 -5.04 -7.76 3.10
CA ALA A 161 -6.37 -8.23 3.44
C ALA A 161 -6.45 -9.77 3.41
N TYR A 162 -5.86 -10.40 2.39
CA TYR A 162 -5.75 -11.85 2.29
C TYR A 162 -5.07 -12.45 3.53
N LEU A 163 -3.87 -11.95 3.87
CA LEU A 163 -3.09 -12.48 5.00
C LEU A 163 -3.76 -12.18 6.34
N MET A 164 -4.35 -11.00 6.52
CA MET A 164 -5.05 -10.62 7.75
C MET A 164 -6.18 -11.58 8.11
N GLY A 165 -6.79 -12.20 7.11
CA GLY A 165 -7.79 -13.25 7.30
C GLY A 165 -7.32 -14.39 8.21
N PHE A 166 -6.11 -14.89 7.94
CA PHE A 166 -5.49 -15.94 8.74
C PHE A 166 -4.97 -15.41 10.08
N LEU A 167 -4.38 -14.21 10.09
CA LEU A 167 -3.80 -13.63 11.31
C LEU A 167 -4.85 -13.32 12.40
N THR A 168 -6.09 -13.09 11.98
CA THR A 168 -7.22 -12.79 12.86
C THR A 168 -8.16 -13.98 13.05
N TYR A 169 -7.86 -15.12 12.43
CA TYR A 169 -8.64 -16.33 12.61
C TYR A 169 -8.47 -16.87 14.02
N PHE A 170 -9.59 -16.97 14.74
CA PHE A 170 -9.69 -17.73 15.97
C PHE A 170 -10.81 -18.76 15.81
N PRO A 171 -10.59 -20.03 16.18
CA PRO A 171 -11.62 -21.04 16.09
C PRO A 171 -12.80 -20.62 16.97
N LYS A 172 -14.00 -20.58 16.40
CA LYS A 172 -15.21 -20.42 17.21
C LYS A 172 -15.30 -21.61 18.15
N SER A 173 -15.36 -21.35 19.45
CA SER A 173 -15.64 -22.39 20.44
C SER A 173 -16.95 -23.09 20.06
N LYS A 174 -16.88 -24.39 19.80
CA LYS A 174 -18.08 -25.22 19.83
C LYS A 174 -18.56 -25.20 21.28
N ASP A 175 -19.68 -24.53 21.50
CA ASP A 175 -20.37 -24.31 22.77
C ASP A 175 -19.79 -23.22 23.69
N GLY A 176 -20.50 -22.09 23.71
CA GLY A 176 -20.80 -21.34 24.94
C GLY A 176 -19.64 -20.73 25.72
N GLY A 177 -19.09 -19.63 25.20
CA GLY A 177 -18.49 -18.56 26.00
C GLY A 177 -17.01 -18.74 26.36
N THR A 178 -16.17 -17.90 25.77
CA THR A 178 -15.18 -17.10 26.54
C THR A 178 -14.57 -16.00 25.68
N GLU A 179 -14.60 -14.81 26.29
CA GLU A 179 -13.69 -13.66 26.24
C GLU A 179 -12.68 -13.55 25.08
N SER A 180 -12.81 -12.44 24.33
CA SER A 180 -11.72 -11.87 23.53
C SER A 180 -10.57 -11.44 24.45
N PRO A 181 -9.29 -11.71 24.11
CA PRO A 181 -8.18 -11.09 24.81
C PRO A 181 -8.20 -9.59 24.51
N SER A 182 -8.08 -8.79 25.58
CA SER A 182 -7.93 -7.33 25.52
C SER A 182 -6.58 -6.90 24.99
#